data_AF-A0A968JA68-F1
#
_entry.id   AF-A0A968JA68-F1
#
_cell.length_a   1.000
_cell.length_b   1.000
_cell.length_c   1.000
_cell.angle_alpha   90.00
_cell.angle_beta   90.00
_cell.angle_gamma   90.00
#
_symmetry.space_group_name_H-M   'P 1'
#
loop_
_entity.id
_entity.type
_entity.pdbx_description
1 polymer ?
#
loop_
_entity_poly.entity_id
_entity_poly.type
_entity_poly.pdbx_seq_one_letter_code
_entity_poly.pdbx_strand_id
1 'polypeptide(L)' 'MVNGKPEGYWEWFRKDGIIKRSGNFVDGEPAGEWITYDNKSRPYKVTIK' A
#
# COMPACT_ATOMS: atom_id res chain seq x y z
N MET A 1 -2.59 -5.98 -13.15
CA MET A 1 -1.36 -5.87 -13.97
C MET A 1 -1.78 -5.40 -15.35
N VAL A 2 -1.60 -4.13 -15.66
CA VAL A 2 -1.60 -3.66 -17.05
C VAL A 2 -0.12 -3.55 -17.42
N ASN A 3 0.30 -4.18 -18.51
CA ASN A 3 1.67 -4.09 -19.04
C ASN A 3 2.83 -4.46 -18.09
N GLY A 4 2.59 -5.34 -17.11
CA GLY A 4 3.66 -5.80 -16.19
C GLY A 4 4.03 -4.80 -15.09
N LYS A 5 3.31 -3.68 -14.98
CA LYS A 5 3.46 -2.71 -13.89
C LYS A 5 2.40 -2.95 -12.80
N PRO A 6 2.72 -2.67 -11.52
CA PRO A 6 1.71 -2.63 -10.47
C PRO A 6 0.75 -1.47 -10.78
N GLU A 7 -0.53 -1.79 -10.87
CA GLU A 7 -1.59 -0.81 -11.08
C GLU A 7 -2.79 -1.19 -10.21
N GLY A 8 -3.48 -0.17 -9.68
CA GLY A 8 -4.60 -0.31 -8.77
C GLY A 8 -4.18 -0.28 -7.31
N TYR A 9 -5.05 -0.80 -6.43
CA TYR A 9 -4.82 -0.84 -4.99
C TYR A 9 -3.93 -2.03 -4.60
N TRP A 10 -2.96 -1.76 -3.73
CA TRP A 10 -1.99 -2.73 -3.26
C TRP A 10 -1.89 -2.70 -1.74
N GLU A 11 -1.75 -3.89 -1.16
CA GLU A 11 -1.59 -4.10 0.27
C GLU A 11 -0.40 -5.02 0.52
N TRP A 12 0.43 -4.65 1.48
CA TRP A 12 1.51 -5.50 1.97
C TRP A 12 1.13 -6.03 3.32
N PHE A 13 1.16 -7.35 3.46
CA PHE A 13 0.95 -8.04 4.71
C PHE A 13 2.27 -8.54 5.29
N ARG A 14 2.38 -8.54 6.61
CA ARG A 14 3.48 -9.20 7.32
C ARG A 14 3.26 -10.71 7.31
N LYS A 15 4.27 -11.49 7.70
CA LYS A 15 4.14 -12.94 7.89
C LYS A 15 3.03 -13.30 8.88
N ASP A 16 2.76 -12.40 9.81
CA ASP A 16 1.74 -12.54 10.85
C ASP A 16 0.31 -12.20 10.36
N GLY A 17 0.14 -11.85 9.08
CA GLY A 17 -1.16 -11.47 8.49
C GLY A 17 -1.59 -10.02 8.77
N ILE A 18 -0.84 -9.29 9.60
CA ILE A 18 -1.08 -7.86 9.87
C ILE A 18 -0.71 -7.03 8.65
N ILE A 19 -1.59 -6.11 8.25
CA ILE A 19 -1.30 -5.17 7.17
C ILE A 19 -0.15 -4.26 7.60
N LYS A 20 0.84 -4.12 6.73
CA LYS A 20 2.03 -3.28 6.91
C LYS A 20 1.84 -1.95 6.20
N ARG A 21 1.29 -1.98 5.00
CA ARG A 21 1.11 -0.79 4.16
C ARG A 21 -0.01 -1.04 3.15
N SER A 22 -0.70 0.01 2.76
CA SER A 22 -1.59 0.02 1.60
C SER A 22 -1.45 1.31 0.80
N GLY A 23 -1.88 1.28 -0.45
CA GLY A 23 -1.93 2.44 -1.32
C GLY A 23 -2.27 2.06 -2.74
N ASN A 24 -2.26 3.04 -3.64
CA ASN A 24 -2.51 2.80 -5.06
C ASN A 24 -1.23 2.96 -5.88
N PHE A 25 -1.13 2.20 -6.95
CA PHE A 25 -0.16 2.44 -8.01
C PHE A 25 -0.89 2.82 -9.29
N VAL A 26 -0.35 3.82 -9.97
CA VAL A 26 -0.82 4.28 -11.29
C VAL A 26 0.39 4.27 -12.21
N ASP A 27 0.32 3.51 -13.30
CA ASP A 27 1.40 3.33 -14.27
C ASP A 27 2.76 2.87 -13.65
N GLY A 28 2.68 2.06 -12.59
CA GLY A 28 3.84 1.53 -11.86
C GLY A 28 4.42 2.47 -10.79
N GLU A 29 3.91 3.70 -10.69
CA GLU A 29 4.33 4.68 -9.70
C GLU A 29 3.35 4.71 -8.52
N PRO A 30 3.84 4.83 -7.27
CA PRO A 30 2.97 4.97 -6.10
C PRO A 30 2.22 6.30 -6.19
N ALA A 31 0.89 6.25 -6.21
CA ALA A 31 0.03 7.42 -6.39
C ALA A 31 -1.12 7.46 -5.36
N GLY A 32 -1.51 8.67 -4.94
CA GLY A 32 -2.60 8.88 -4.00
C GLY A 32 -2.18 8.67 -2.54
N GLU A 33 -3.12 8.22 -1.71
CA GLU A 33 -2.87 8.04 -0.28
C GLU A 33 -2.21 6.70 0.02
N TRP A 34 -1.11 6.76 0.74
CA TRP A 34 -0.32 5.63 1.19
C TRP A 34 -0.38 5.53 2.70
N ILE A 35 -1.05 4.50 3.19
CA ILE A 35 -1.25 4.27 4.62
C ILE A 35 -0.25 3.22 5.07
N THR A 36 0.60 3.57 6.02
CA THR A 36 1.45 2.62 6.74
C THR A 36 0.78 2.27 8.05
N TYR A 37 0.65 0.98 8.31
CA TYR A 37 -0.01 0.46 9.49
C TYR A 37 1.02 -0.04 10.50
N ASP A 38 0.70 0.14 11.78
CA ASP A 38 1.47 -0.41 12.89
C ASP A 38 1.17 -1.92 13.07
N ASN A 39 1.88 -2.59 13.99
CA ASN A 39 1.72 -4.01 14.34
C ASN A 39 0.33 -4.37 14.90
N LYS A 40 -0.60 -3.43 14.97
CA LYS A 40 -2.01 -3.65 15.35
C LYS A 40 -2.99 -3.32 14.20
N SER A 41 -2.51 -3.27 12.95
CA SER A 41 -3.32 -2.87 11.78
C SER A 41 -3.94 -1.47 11.91
N ARG A 42 -3.35 -0.58 12.73
CA ARG A 42 -3.82 0.80 12.90
C ARG A 42 -3.03 1.73 11.98
N PRO A 43 -3.67 2.68 11.28
CA PRO A 43 -2.97 3.65 10.46
C PRO A 43 -2.03 4.48 11.34
N TYR A 44 -0.73 4.29 11.13
CA TYR A 44 0.34 5.01 11.83
C TYR A 44 0.77 6.25 11.06
N LYS A 45 0.83 6.15 9.72
CA LYS A 45 1.28 7.23 8.85
C LYS A 45 0.54 7.21 7.54
N VAL A 46 -0.06 8.33 7.15
CA VAL A 46 -0.61 8.53 5.82
C VAL A 46 0.35 9.44 5.05
N THR A 47 0.70 9.06 3.83
CA THR A 47 1.56 9.82 2.92
C THR A 47 0.80 10.04 1.63
N ILE A 48 0.65 11.28 1.20
CA ILE A 48 0.04 11.61 -0.09
C ILE A 48 1.17 11.69 -1.11
N LYS A 49 1.03 10.93 -2.20
CA LYS A 49 2.01 10.81 -3.28
C LYS A 49 1.41 11.27 -4.60
#